data_AF-A0A3R9XLA8-F1
#
_entry.id   AF-A0A3R9XLA8-F1
#
_cell.length_a   1.000
_cell.length_b   1.000
_cell.length_c   1.000
_cell.angle_alpha   90.00
_cell.angle_beta   90.00
_cell.angle_gamma   90.00
#
_symmetry.space_group_name_H-M   'P 1'
#
loop_
_entity.id
_entity.type
_entity.pdbx_description
1 polymer ?
#
loop_
_entity_poly.entity_id
_entity_poly.type
_entity_poly.pdbx_seq_one_letter_code
_entity_poly.pdbx_strand_id
1 'polypeptide(L)'
;MTTETTTAKTTAAASGTWTLGDLKVNRIGFGAMRLPQNGAALQAAAASGDRDRAIAVLRRAVELGVNHIDTAAFYFSPLRSANELINSALGGPYPDDLVIATKVGPARDASGEWTAHAGPGQLRGQVEENLRQLGRDHLDVVNLRVLGTHSVAERFGVLAELREAGLIRHLGVSNVTPEQLAEAQAIAPVVCVQNMYGIGVRPEYDAFVRSCGEQGIAFVPFYAIAAAGRENGAAGSESEELLTVARAHGASPAQVRLAWTLHRGPHVLAIPGTGNPDHLADNVAAGALSLTDEDLALLEGLHHRAAE
;
A
#
# COMPACT_ATOMS: atom_id res chain seq x y z
N MET A 1 44.04 3.30 -10.58
CA MET A 1 42.86 3.10 -11.45
C MET A 1 41.83 2.37 -10.59
N THR A 2 41.04 3.13 -9.83
CA THR A 2 40.02 2.61 -8.93
C THR A 2 38.83 2.16 -9.76
N THR A 3 38.62 0.85 -9.82
CA THR A 3 37.40 0.26 -10.38
C THR A 3 36.25 0.58 -9.45
N GLU A 4 35.51 1.65 -9.74
CA GLU A 4 34.14 1.80 -9.26
C GLU A 4 33.32 0.68 -9.89
N THR A 5 33.09 -0.37 -9.11
CA THR A 5 32.03 -1.33 -9.40
C THR A 5 30.72 -0.59 -9.20
N THR A 6 30.17 -0.01 -10.27
CA THR A 6 28.78 0.43 -10.30
C THR A 6 27.91 -0.81 -10.12
N THR A 7 27.59 -1.16 -8.87
CA THR A 7 26.49 -2.06 -8.55
C THR A 7 25.24 -1.42 -9.14
N ALA A 8 24.72 -1.99 -10.22
CA ALA A 8 23.48 -1.55 -10.81
C ALA A 8 22.41 -1.55 -9.72
N LYS A 9 21.89 -0.36 -9.38
CA LYS A 9 20.96 -0.20 -8.28
C LYS A 9 19.64 -0.87 -8.66
N THR A 10 19.22 -1.89 -7.90
CA THR A 10 17.95 -2.58 -8.14
C THR A 10 16.80 -1.57 -8.12
N THR A 11 15.97 -1.59 -9.17
CA THR A 11 14.80 -0.72 -9.31
C THR A 11 13.51 -1.51 -9.13
N ALA A 12 12.40 -0.82 -8.90
CA ALA A 12 11.09 -1.44 -8.73
C ALA A 12 10.65 -2.24 -9.98
N ALA A 13 11.19 -1.93 -11.15
CA ALA A 13 10.95 -2.69 -12.38
C ALA A 13 11.36 -4.18 -12.28
N ALA A 14 12.33 -4.50 -11.41
CA ALA A 14 12.75 -5.88 -11.17
C ALA A 14 11.64 -6.75 -10.56
N SER A 15 10.63 -6.14 -9.93
CA SER A 15 9.46 -6.85 -9.37
C SER A 15 8.46 -7.34 -10.42
N GLY A 16 8.65 -6.96 -11.69
CA GLY A 16 7.65 -7.13 -12.73
C GLY A 16 6.56 -6.06 -12.67
N THR A 17 5.54 -6.19 -13.52
CA THR A 17 4.49 -5.18 -13.67
C THR A 17 3.10 -5.80 -13.66
N TRP A 18 2.11 -4.98 -13.31
CA TRP A 18 0.68 -5.29 -13.40
C TRP A 18 -0.06 -4.13 -14.05
N THR A 19 -1.24 -4.40 -14.63
CA THR A 19 -2.13 -3.35 -15.14
C THR A 19 -3.25 -3.10 -14.13
N LEU A 20 -3.17 -1.96 -13.43
CA LEU A 20 -4.16 -1.49 -12.47
C LEU A 20 -5.24 -0.70 -13.22
N GLY A 21 -6.31 -1.39 -13.64
CA GLY A 21 -7.28 -0.83 -14.58
C GLY A 21 -6.65 -0.71 -15.98
N ASP A 22 -6.30 0.50 -16.38
CA ASP A 22 -5.54 0.79 -17.60
C ASP A 22 -4.13 1.36 -17.31
N LEU A 23 -3.72 1.39 -16.04
CA LEU A 23 -2.47 1.98 -15.57
C LEU A 23 -1.41 0.91 -15.34
N LYS A 24 -0.28 0.97 -16.05
CA LYS A 24 0.82 0.01 -15.86
C LYS A 24 1.68 0.41 -14.66
N VAL A 25 1.72 -0.45 -13.64
CA VAL A 25 2.49 -0.21 -12.41
C VAL A 25 3.53 -1.31 -12.20
N ASN A 26 4.68 -0.95 -11.62
CA ASN A 26 5.61 -1.92 -11.05
C ASN A 26 4.97 -2.59 -9.83
N ARG A 27 5.37 -3.81 -9.48
CA ARG A 27 4.74 -4.57 -8.38
C ARG A 27 5.18 -4.14 -6.98
N ILE A 28 6.23 -3.33 -6.88
CA ILE A 28 6.61 -2.60 -5.67
C ILE A 28 6.21 -1.12 -5.81
N GLY A 29 5.33 -0.68 -4.92
CA GLY A 29 4.89 0.69 -4.73
C GLY A 29 5.43 1.31 -3.44
N PHE A 30 4.84 2.43 -3.04
CA PHE A 30 5.21 3.11 -1.80
C PHE A 30 3.98 3.51 -0.97
N GLY A 31 3.94 3.10 0.31
CA GLY A 31 2.89 3.49 1.24
C GLY A 31 3.28 4.75 2.04
N ALA A 32 2.53 5.84 1.89
CA ALA A 32 2.87 7.13 2.50
C ALA A 32 2.43 7.32 3.96
N MET A 33 1.70 6.36 4.54
CA MET A 33 1.09 6.45 5.88
C MET A 33 2.08 6.84 7.00
N ARG A 34 3.36 6.43 6.90
CA ARG A 34 4.38 6.68 7.93
C ARG A 34 5.08 8.03 7.81
N LEU A 35 4.95 8.72 6.69
CA LEU A 35 5.66 9.99 6.46
C LEU A 35 5.23 11.14 7.39
N PRO A 36 3.93 11.29 7.76
CA PRO A 36 3.51 12.45 8.53
C PRO A 36 4.03 12.52 9.97
N GLN A 37 4.45 11.41 10.57
CA GLN A 37 4.76 11.33 12.00
C GLN A 37 5.87 10.35 12.35
N ASN A 38 6.53 10.59 13.48
CA ASN A 38 7.49 9.66 14.06
C ASN A 38 6.78 8.56 14.86
N GLY A 39 7.36 7.36 14.90
CA GLY A 39 6.83 6.23 15.66
C GLY A 39 5.62 5.56 15.01
N ALA A 40 4.66 5.14 15.84
CA ALA A 40 3.42 4.52 15.36
C ALA A 40 2.61 5.51 14.52
N ALA A 41 2.04 5.03 13.41
CA ALA A 41 1.22 5.88 12.54
C ALA A 41 -0.18 6.16 13.13
N LEU A 42 -0.83 7.23 12.66
CA LEU A 42 -2.22 7.60 12.98
C LEU A 42 -2.48 7.86 14.47
N GLN A 43 -1.44 8.17 15.24
CA GLN A 43 -1.52 8.63 16.62
C GLN A 43 -1.70 10.15 16.68
N ALA A 44 -2.79 10.62 17.29
CA ALA A 44 -3.13 12.04 17.39
C ALA A 44 -2.03 12.88 18.06
N ALA A 45 -1.45 12.38 19.16
CA ALA A 45 -0.43 13.07 19.94
C ALA A 45 1.02 12.85 19.45
N ALA A 46 1.23 12.12 18.34
CA ALA A 46 2.59 11.85 17.87
C ALA A 46 3.22 13.10 17.23
N ALA A 47 4.51 13.28 17.49
CA ALA A 47 5.29 14.35 16.87
C ALA A 47 5.32 14.19 15.35
N SER A 48 5.12 15.29 14.64
CA SER A 48 5.23 15.34 13.18
C SER A 48 6.63 14.91 12.72
N GLY A 49 6.66 14.19 11.61
CA GLY A 49 7.90 13.76 10.96
C GLY A 49 8.66 14.93 10.36
N ASP A 50 9.95 14.71 10.11
CA ASP A 50 10.80 15.65 9.40
C ASP A 50 10.33 15.81 7.95
N ARG A 51 10.08 17.05 7.54
CA ARG A 51 9.52 17.37 6.21
C ARG A 51 10.51 17.05 5.10
N ASP A 52 11.76 17.48 5.25
CA ASP A 52 12.78 17.38 4.21
C ASP A 52 13.15 15.91 3.98
N ARG A 53 13.22 15.14 5.07
CA ARG A 53 13.37 13.69 5.01
C ARG A 53 12.21 13.02 4.28
N ALA A 54 10.95 13.39 4.57
CA ALA A 54 9.80 12.83 3.88
C ALA A 54 9.80 13.15 2.38
N ILE A 55 10.13 14.40 2.01
CA ILE A 55 10.28 14.83 0.62
C ILE A 55 11.40 14.04 -0.08
N ALA A 56 12.55 13.88 0.57
CA ALA A 56 13.68 13.13 0.02
C ALA A 56 13.32 11.66 -0.22
N VAL A 57 12.60 11.01 0.71
CA VAL A 57 12.13 9.63 0.56
C VAL A 57 11.16 9.49 -0.62
N LEU A 58 10.21 10.42 -0.78
CA LEU A 58 9.25 10.38 -1.88
C LEU A 58 9.93 10.52 -3.25
N ARG A 59 10.86 11.48 -3.37
CA ARG A 59 11.66 11.65 -4.61
C ARG A 59 12.51 10.41 -4.87
N ARG A 60 13.14 9.88 -3.83
CA ARG A 60 13.97 8.67 -3.92
C ARG A 60 13.16 7.44 -4.36
N ALA A 61 11.89 7.33 -3.95
CA ALA A 61 11.03 6.23 -4.38
C ALA A 61 10.82 6.26 -5.89
N VAL A 62 10.47 7.43 -6.44
CA VAL A 62 10.32 7.63 -7.89
C VAL A 62 11.64 7.39 -8.63
N GLU A 63 12.78 7.89 -8.11
CA GLU A 63 14.11 7.60 -8.67
C GLU A 63 14.46 6.11 -8.68
N LEU A 64 13.92 5.32 -7.76
CA LEU A 64 14.05 3.87 -7.71
C LEU A 64 13.06 3.14 -8.64
N GLY A 65 12.28 3.89 -9.43
CA GLY A 65 11.31 3.36 -10.37
C GLY A 65 9.95 3.04 -9.74
N VAL A 66 9.68 3.44 -8.49
CA VAL A 66 8.31 3.33 -7.95
C VAL A 66 7.41 4.28 -8.73
N ASN A 67 6.37 3.73 -9.36
CA ASN A 67 5.42 4.48 -10.16
C ASN A 67 3.97 4.37 -9.64
N HIS A 68 3.78 3.88 -8.41
CA HIS A 68 2.51 4.02 -7.72
C HIS A 68 2.70 4.30 -6.22
N ILE A 69 1.97 5.29 -5.70
CA ILE A 69 2.00 5.72 -4.30
C ILE A 69 0.62 5.56 -3.68
N ASP A 70 0.57 4.85 -2.57
CA ASP A 70 -0.62 4.70 -1.73
C ASP A 70 -0.65 5.76 -0.62
N THR A 71 -1.78 6.45 -0.48
CA THR A 71 -1.98 7.51 0.51
C THR A 71 -3.44 7.56 0.99
N ALA A 72 -3.78 8.53 1.85
CA ALA A 72 -5.13 8.90 2.24
C ALA A 72 -5.13 10.29 2.87
N ALA A 73 -6.20 11.07 2.69
CA ALA A 73 -6.34 12.38 3.35
C ALA A 73 -6.33 12.30 4.90
N PHE A 74 -6.74 11.16 5.48
CA PHE A 74 -6.67 10.94 6.93
C PHE A 74 -5.27 10.53 7.44
N TYR A 75 -4.28 10.40 6.56
CA TYR A 75 -2.87 10.21 6.92
C TYR A 75 -2.21 11.55 7.22
N PHE A 76 -2.43 12.05 8.43
CA PHE A 76 -1.84 13.30 8.86
C PHE A 76 -1.43 13.28 10.34
N SER A 77 -0.55 14.20 10.67
CA SER A 77 -0.18 14.66 12.01
C SER A 77 -0.49 16.15 12.13
N PRO A 78 -0.33 16.79 13.31
CA PRO A 78 -0.71 18.20 13.50
C PRO A 78 -0.11 19.17 12.48
N LEU A 79 1.09 18.90 11.97
CA LEU A 79 1.79 19.80 11.04
C LEU A 79 1.96 19.24 9.62
N ARG A 80 1.53 18.01 9.32
CA ARG A 80 1.85 17.33 8.05
C ARG A 80 0.70 16.45 7.58
N SER A 81 0.42 16.45 6.28
CA SER A 81 -0.41 15.44 5.62
C SER A 81 0.44 14.66 4.62
N ALA A 82 0.20 13.36 4.47
CA ALA A 82 0.87 12.54 3.46
C ALA A 82 0.60 13.08 2.04
N ASN A 83 -0.63 13.50 1.75
CA ASN A 83 -0.99 14.07 0.44
C ASN A 83 -0.25 15.38 0.16
N GLU A 84 -0.15 16.26 1.17
CA GLU A 84 0.59 17.53 1.06
C GLU A 84 2.09 17.30 0.85
N LEU A 85 2.66 16.28 1.51
CA LEU A 85 4.05 15.89 1.32
C LEU A 85 4.30 15.33 -0.08
N ILE A 86 3.40 14.48 -0.60
CA ILE A 86 3.44 13.96 -1.98
C ILE A 86 3.41 15.11 -2.98
N ASN A 87 2.47 16.05 -2.81
CA ASN A 87 2.35 17.23 -3.66
C ASN A 87 3.60 18.11 -3.59
N SER A 88 4.12 18.39 -2.40
CA SER A 88 5.36 19.18 -2.27
C SER A 88 6.59 18.51 -2.87
N ALA A 89 6.66 17.18 -2.84
CA ALA A 89 7.80 16.42 -3.34
C ALA A 89 7.78 16.28 -4.87
N LEU A 90 6.59 16.06 -5.46
CA LEU A 90 6.40 15.57 -6.83
C LEU A 90 5.47 16.46 -7.67
N GLY A 91 4.69 17.35 -7.04
CA GLY A 91 3.65 18.22 -7.63
C GLY A 91 4.16 19.44 -8.39
N GLY A 92 5.30 19.30 -9.09
CA GLY A 92 5.42 19.94 -10.40
C GLY A 92 4.38 19.30 -11.35
N PRO A 93 4.54 19.28 -12.69
CA PRO A 93 3.83 18.22 -13.38
C PRO A 93 4.31 16.90 -12.74
N TYR A 94 3.39 16.15 -12.12
CA TYR A 94 3.69 14.81 -11.64
C TYR A 94 4.23 14.00 -12.83
N PRO A 95 5.11 13.01 -12.61
CA PRO A 95 5.50 12.10 -13.69
C PRO A 95 4.26 11.49 -14.35
N ASP A 96 4.22 11.46 -15.68
CA ASP A 96 3.05 11.03 -16.45
C ASP A 96 2.62 9.58 -16.13
N ASP A 97 3.56 8.74 -15.71
CA ASP A 97 3.35 7.34 -15.36
C ASP A 97 3.15 7.10 -13.85
N LEU A 98 3.10 8.17 -13.03
CA LEU A 98 2.89 8.05 -11.59
C LEU A 98 1.41 7.96 -11.23
N VAL A 99 1.03 6.80 -10.69
CA VAL A 99 -0.30 6.49 -10.18
C VAL A 99 -0.42 6.83 -8.70
N ILE A 100 -1.45 7.60 -8.31
CA ILE A 100 -1.78 7.84 -6.90
C ILE A 100 -3.04 7.07 -6.52
N ALA A 101 -2.89 6.12 -5.61
CA ALA A 101 -4.00 5.42 -4.98
C ALA A 101 -4.32 6.05 -3.63
N THR A 102 -5.54 6.57 -3.46
CA THR A 102 -5.99 7.16 -2.20
C THR A 102 -7.21 6.45 -1.62
N LYS A 103 -7.72 6.92 -0.48
CA LYS A 103 -8.79 6.27 0.28
C LYS A 103 -9.79 7.27 0.83
N VAL A 104 -11.02 6.79 0.94
CA VAL A 104 -12.16 7.44 1.62
C VAL A 104 -12.89 6.43 2.51
N GLY A 105 -13.77 6.90 3.37
CA GLY A 105 -14.50 6.11 4.36
C GLY A 105 -14.14 6.52 5.79
N PRO A 106 -12.93 6.23 6.30
CA PRO A 106 -12.52 6.70 7.62
C PRO A 106 -12.44 8.22 7.70
N ALA A 107 -12.71 8.78 8.87
CA ALA A 107 -12.65 10.21 9.13
C ALA A 107 -11.92 10.49 10.45
N ARG A 108 -11.07 11.52 10.46
CA ARG A 108 -10.42 12.06 11.65
C ARG A 108 -10.73 13.54 11.75
N ASP A 109 -10.90 14.04 12.97
CA ASP A 109 -11.07 15.48 13.20
C ASP A 109 -9.72 16.22 13.20
N ALA A 110 -9.74 17.55 13.37
CA ALA A 110 -8.52 18.37 13.36
C ALA A 110 -7.53 18.04 14.50
N SER A 111 -7.99 17.39 15.58
CA SER A 111 -7.11 16.90 16.65
C SER A 111 -6.40 15.60 16.27
N GLY A 112 -6.84 14.95 15.19
CA GLY A 112 -6.34 13.66 14.76
C GLY A 112 -7.06 12.47 15.41
N GLU A 113 -8.14 12.71 16.15
CA GLU A 113 -8.95 11.64 16.73
C GLU A 113 -9.91 11.06 15.70
N TRP A 114 -10.17 9.75 15.80
CA TRP A 114 -11.10 9.06 14.91
C TRP A 114 -12.54 9.49 15.20
N THR A 115 -13.29 9.75 14.13
CA THR A 115 -14.72 10.05 14.19
C THR A 115 -15.51 8.95 13.50
N ALA A 116 -16.83 9.06 13.48
CA ALA A 116 -17.67 8.15 12.72
C ALA A 116 -17.21 8.08 11.25
N HIS A 117 -17.20 6.87 10.69
CA HIS A 117 -16.93 6.70 9.26
C HIS A 117 -17.91 7.53 8.45
N ALA A 118 -17.41 8.10 7.35
CA ALA A 118 -18.21 8.88 6.42
C ALA A 118 -19.37 8.04 5.88
N GLY A 119 -20.58 8.59 6.05
CA GLY A 119 -21.75 8.13 5.32
C GLY A 119 -21.69 8.53 3.85
N PRO A 120 -22.61 8.04 3.01
CA PRO A 120 -22.65 8.32 1.57
C PRO A 120 -22.56 9.81 1.24
N GLY A 121 -23.36 10.65 1.92
CA GLY A 121 -23.37 12.11 1.70
C GLY A 121 -22.09 12.85 2.08
N GLN A 122 -21.13 12.19 2.73
CA GLN A 122 -19.85 12.78 3.15
C GLN A 122 -18.67 12.34 2.25
N LEU A 123 -18.83 11.29 1.45
CA LEU A 123 -17.73 10.74 0.65
C LEU A 123 -17.22 11.70 -0.42
N ARG A 124 -18.11 12.48 -1.03
CA ARG A 124 -17.72 13.52 -2.00
C ARG A 124 -16.74 14.52 -1.38
N GLY A 125 -17.02 15.00 -0.17
CA GLY A 125 -16.12 15.91 0.53
C GLY A 125 -14.75 15.30 0.80
N GLN A 126 -14.68 13.99 1.10
CA GLN A 126 -13.39 13.31 1.26
C GLN A 126 -12.63 13.12 -0.06
N VAL A 127 -13.32 12.93 -1.18
CA VAL A 127 -12.71 12.91 -2.52
C VAL A 127 -12.13 14.29 -2.86
N GLU A 128 -12.92 15.35 -2.67
CA GLU A 128 -12.50 16.73 -2.91
C GLU A 128 -11.34 17.16 -1.99
N GLU A 129 -11.31 16.69 -0.74
CA GLU A 129 -10.16 16.88 0.16
C GLU A 129 -8.87 16.27 -0.41
N ASN A 130 -8.95 15.04 -0.91
CA ASN A 130 -7.80 14.37 -1.51
C ASN A 130 -7.31 15.13 -2.75
N LEU A 131 -8.22 15.54 -3.65
CA LEU A 131 -7.90 16.33 -4.84
C LEU A 131 -7.16 17.63 -4.46
N ARG A 132 -7.69 18.36 -3.49
CA ARG A 132 -7.10 19.63 -3.02
C ARG A 132 -5.70 19.44 -2.43
N GLN A 133 -5.52 18.46 -1.53
CA GLN A 133 -4.21 18.25 -0.89
C GLN A 133 -3.16 17.73 -1.88
N LEU A 134 -3.57 16.86 -2.81
CA LEU A 134 -2.68 16.32 -3.86
C LEU A 134 -2.43 17.32 -5.00
N GLY A 135 -3.25 18.37 -5.12
CA GLY A 135 -3.14 19.32 -6.23
C GLY A 135 -3.45 18.69 -7.58
N ARG A 136 -4.50 17.86 -7.65
CA ARG A 136 -4.90 17.15 -8.87
C ARG A 136 -6.34 17.47 -9.27
N ASP A 137 -6.61 17.44 -10.57
CA ASP A 137 -7.95 17.61 -11.13
C ASP A 137 -8.78 16.32 -11.09
N HIS A 138 -8.12 15.16 -11.04
CA HIS A 138 -8.72 13.84 -10.86
C HIS A 138 -7.81 12.91 -10.03
N LEU A 139 -8.40 11.87 -9.41
CA LEU A 139 -7.69 10.83 -8.66
C LEU A 139 -7.58 9.56 -9.51
N ASP A 140 -6.39 8.95 -9.56
CA ASP A 140 -6.18 7.75 -10.38
C ASP A 140 -6.92 6.53 -9.83
N VAL A 141 -6.80 6.26 -8.53
CA VAL A 141 -7.49 5.16 -7.87
C VAL A 141 -8.02 5.62 -6.51
N VAL A 142 -9.31 5.38 -6.23
CA VAL A 142 -9.91 5.63 -4.91
C VAL A 142 -10.43 4.33 -4.31
N ASN A 143 -9.86 3.95 -3.17
CA ASN A 143 -10.34 2.83 -2.37
C ASN A 143 -11.42 3.27 -1.38
N LEU A 144 -12.57 2.60 -1.39
CA LEU A 144 -13.50 2.66 -0.26
C LEU A 144 -12.96 1.79 0.89
N ARG A 145 -12.52 2.40 2.00
CA ARG A 145 -12.06 1.66 3.18
C ARG A 145 -13.22 1.38 4.14
N VAL A 146 -13.46 0.10 4.37
CA VAL A 146 -14.61 -0.42 5.10
C VAL A 146 -14.20 -0.84 6.52
N LEU A 147 -15.13 -0.70 7.46
CA LEU A 147 -15.04 -1.27 8.81
C LEU A 147 -16.27 -2.16 9.03
N GLY A 148 -16.04 -3.40 9.47
CA GLY A 148 -17.10 -4.38 9.70
C GLY A 148 -17.66 -5.01 8.41
N THR A 149 -18.79 -5.67 8.55
CA THR A 149 -19.40 -6.53 7.51
C THR A 149 -20.67 -5.93 6.89
N HIS A 150 -20.93 -4.65 7.14
CA HIS A 150 -22.07 -3.95 6.54
C HIS A 150 -21.91 -3.81 5.02
N SER A 151 -23.05 -3.72 4.33
CA SER A 151 -23.09 -3.47 2.89
C SER A 151 -22.25 -2.25 2.50
N VAL A 152 -21.56 -2.37 1.37
CA VAL A 152 -20.80 -1.30 0.73
C VAL A 152 -21.61 -0.56 -0.32
N ALA A 153 -22.76 -1.09 -0.73
CA ALA A 153 -23.46 -0.68 -1.95
C ALA A 153 -23.73 0.83 -2.02
N GLU A 154 -24.36 1.41 -1.00
CA GLU A 154 -24.73 2.83 -1.02
C GLU A 154 -23.49 3.74 -1.09
N ARG A 155 -22.45 3.44 -0.31
CA ARG A 155 -21.19 4.19 -0.29
C ARG A 155 -20.38 4.02 -1.56
N PHE A 156 -20.33 2.80 -2.11
CA PHE A 156 -19.61 2.52 -3.35
C PHE A 156 -20.34 3.10 -4.57
N GLY A 157 -21.68 3.16 -4.54
CA GLY A 157 -22.50 3.87 -5.52
C GLY A 157 -22.14 5.35 -5.65
N VAL A 158 -21.91 6.05 -4.53
CA VAL A 158 -21.41 7.43 -4.55
C VAL A 158 -20.06 7.54 -5.25
N LEU A 159 -19.13 6.59 -5.03
CA LEU A 159 -17.84 6.62 -5.72
C LEU A 159 -17.97 6.31 -7.22
N ALA A 160 -18.91 5.45 -7.60
CA ALA A 160 -19.26 5.20 -9.00
C ALA A 160 -19.78 6.47 -9.68
N GLU A 161 -20.68 7.22 -9.05
CA GLU A 161 -21.14 8.52 -9.56
C GLU A 161 -20.00 9.53 -9.72
N LEU A 162 -19.05 9.58 -8.77
CA LEU A 162 -17.88 10.46 -8.85
C LEU A 162 -16.88 10.02 -9.91
N ARG A 163 -16.82 8.73 -10.23
CA ARG A 163 -16.08 8.20 -11.38
C ARG A 163 -16.69 8.67 -12.70
N GLU A 164 -18.01 8.53 -12.86
CA GLU A 164 -18.72 9.01 -14.05
C GLU A 164 -18.62 10.53 -14.21
N ALA A 165 -18.57 11.27 -13.10
CA ALA A 165 -18.31 12.72 -13.10
C ALA A 165 -16.86 13.12 -13.42
N GLY A 166 -15.94 12.16 -13.56
CA GLY A 166 -14.54 12.40 -13.93
C GLY A 166 -13.60 12.77 -12.78
N LEU A 167 -14.07 12.78 -11.53
CA LEU A 167 -13.23 13.07 -10.35
C LEU A 167 -12.34 11.88 -9.98
N ILE A 168 -12.77 10.67 -10.34
CA ILE A 168 -12.09 9.40 -10.04
C ILE A 168 -11.93 8.63 -11.35
N ARG A 169 -10.74 8.11 -11.63
CA ARG A 169 -10.50 7.27 -12.81
C ARG A 169 -10.86 5.81 -12.55
N HIS A 170 -10.33 5.22 -11.48
CA HIS A 170 -10.57 3.84 -11.09
C HIS A 170 -10.99 3.68 -9.63
N LEU A 171 -11.73 2.60 -9.36
CA LEU A 171 -12.28 2.30 -8.05
C LEU A 171 -11.62 1.06 -7.47
N GLY A 172 -11.36 1.11 -6.17
CA GLY A 172 -10.91 -0.02 -5.39
C GLY A 172 -11.68 -0.14 -4.08
N VAL A 173 -11.43 -1.20 -3.34
CA VAL A 173 -12.02 -1.45 -2.03
C VAL A 173 -10.94 -1.87 -1.03
N SER A 174 -11.08 -1.49 0.23
CA SER A 174 -10.11 -1.81 1.27
C SER A 174 -10.77 -2.34 2.53
N ASN A 175 -10.15 -3.36 3.11
CA ASN A 175 -10.59 -4.06 4.32
C ASN A 175 -11.99 -4.69 4.14
N VAL A 176 -12.16 -5.44 3.06
CA VAL A 176 -13.44 -6.04 2.64
C VAL A 176 -13.44 -7.57 2.65
N THR A 177 -14.62 -8.17 2.69
CA THR A 177 -14.84 -9.60 2.45
C THR A 177 -15.08 -9.90 0.96
N PRO A 178 -15.05 -11.17 0.51
CA PRO A 178 -15.43 -11.54 -0.85
C PRO A 178 -16.84 -11.09 -1.24
N GLU A 179 -17.79 -11.15 -0.31
CA GLU A 179 -19.18 -10.73 -0.53
C GLU A 179 -19.29 -9.22 -0.78
N GLN A 180 -18.54 -8.42 -0.01
CA GLN A 180 -18.47 -6.97 -0.21
C GLN A 180 -17.76 -6.60 -1.51
N LEU A 181 -16.76 -7.38 -1.95
CA LEU A 181 -16.17 -7.20 -3.29
C LEU A 181 -17.20 -7.46 -4.38
N ALA A 182 -17.94 -8.57 -4.30
CA ALA A 182 -18.98 -8.91 -5.27
C ALA A 182 -20.08 -7.84 -5.33
N GLU A 183 -20.49 -7.30 -4.17
CA GLU A 183 -21.44 -6.19 -4.09
C GLU A 183 -20.91 -4.92 -4.78
N ALA A 184 -19.63 -4.58 -4.59
CA ALA A 184 -19.01 -3.45 -5.27
C ALA A 184 -18.93 -3.65 -6.80
N GLN A 185 -18.56 -4.85 -7.25
CA GLN A 185 -18.47 -5.19 -8.69
C GLN A 185 -19.82 -5.14 -9.41
N ALA A 186 -20.92 -5.41 -8.70
CA ALA A 186 -22.27 -5.27 -9.24
C ALA A 186 -22.64 -3.81 -9.55
N ILE A 187 -21.91 -2.84 -9.00
CA ILE A 187 -22.17 -1.40 -9.14
C ILE A 187 -21.22 -0.78 -10.16
N ALA A 188 -19.91 -1.05 -10.06
CA ALA A 188 -18.91 -0.51 -10.97
C ALA A 188 -17.64 -1.39 -11.02
N PRO A 189 -16.80 -1.26 -12.07
CA PRO A 189 -15.53 -1.98 -12.15
C PRO A 189 -14.60 -1.68 -10.97
N VAL A 190 -14.08 -2.75 -10.34
CA VAL A 190 -13.12 -2.68 -9.23
C VAL A 190 -11.75 -3.11 -9.75
N VAL A 191 -10.72 -2.26 -9.60
CA VAL A 191 -9.36 -2.55 -10.10
C VAL A 191 -8.42 -3.12 -9.03
N CYS A 192 -8.72 -2.90 -7.75
CA CYS A 192 -7.94 -3.47 -6.66
C CYS A 192 -8.73 -3.73 -5.37
N VAL A 193 -8.21 -4.69 -4.60
CA VAL A 193 -8.57 -4.96 -3.21
C VAL A 193 -7.35 -4.70 -2.34
N GLN A 194 -7.48 -3.85 -1.33
CA GLN A 194 -6.41 -3.55 -0.37
C GLN A 194 -6.75 -4.07 1.03
N ASN A 195 -6.24 -5.25 1.37
CA ASN A 195 -6.51 -5.97 2.62
C ASN A 195 -5.23 -6.31 3.39
N MET A 196 -5.38 -6.67 4.67
CA MET A 196 -4.27 -7.19 5.47
C MET A 196 -3.86 -8.56 4.93
N TYR A 197 -2.57 -8.73 4.64
CA TYR A 197 -2.03 -10.02 4.20
C TYR A 197 -0.50 -10.05 4.32
N GLY A 198 0.05 -11.26 4.51
CA GLY A 198 1.48 -11.51 4.69
C GLY A 198 1.73 -12.75 5.56
N ILE A 199 3.01 -13.10 5.76
CA ILE A 199 3.40 -14.18 6.66
C ILE A 199 2.91 -13.88 8.08
N GLY A 200 2.21 -14.83 8.70
CA GLY A 200 1.56 -14.69 10.01
C GLY A 200 0.18 -14.02 9.98
N VAL A 201 -0.33 -13.67 8.81
CA VAL A 201 -1.77 -13.41 8.62
C VAL A 201 -2.48 -14.75 8.40
N ARG A 202 -3.78 -14.81 8.69
CA ARG A 202 -4.55 -16.05 8.67
C ARG A 202 -4.64 -16.68 7.27
N PRO A 203 -4.28 -17.97 7.09
CA PRO A 203 -4.25 -18.64 5.78
C PRO A 203 -5.59 -18.73 5.05
N GLU A 204 -6.73 -18.60 5.74
CA GLU A 204 -8.03 -18.59 5.05
C GLU A 204 -8.15 -17.46 4.01
N TYR A 205 -7.32 -16.41 4.13
CA TYR A 205 -7.29 -15.31 3.18
C TYR A 205 -6.60 -15.68 1.86
N ASP A 206 -5.83 -16.76 1.78
CA ASP A 206 -5.14 -17.19 0.56
C ASP A 206 -6.10 -17.42 -0.60
N ALA A 207 -7.26 -18.01 -0.33
CA ALA A 207 -8.29 -18.23 -1.34
C ALA A 207 -8.79 -16.90 -1.92
N PHE A 208 -8.96 -15.88 -1.09
CA PHE A 208 -9.41 -14.58 -1.54
C PHE A 208 -8.32 -13.83 -2.33
N VAL A 209 -7.05 -13.92 -1.92
CA VAL A 209 -5.91 -13.39 -2.69
C VAL A 209 -5.86 -14.02 -4.08
N ARG A 210 -5.96 -15.34 -4.19
CA ARG A 210 -5.98 -16.04 -5.49
C ARG A 210 -7.17 -15.62 -6.35
N SER A 211 -8.37 -15.59 -5.75
CA SER A 211 -9.59 -15.20 -6.46
C SER A 211 -9.52 -13.78 -7.05
N CYS A 212 -8.84 -12.83 -6.39
CA CYS A 212 -8.61 -11.50 -6.96
C CYS A 212 -7.81 -11.60 -8.28
N GLY A 213 -6.75 -12.40 -8.31
CA GLY A 213 -5.93 -12.59 -9.50
C GLY A 213 -6.67 -13.27 -10.65
N GLU A 214 -7.49 -14.28 -10.35
CA GLU A 214 -8.37 -14.96 -11.32
C GLU A 214 -9.38 -13.99 -11.96
N GLN A 215 -9.80 -12.97 -11.22
CA GLN A 215 -10.71 -11.91 -11.68
C GLN A 215 -10.00 -10.74 -12.38
N GLY A 216 -8.66 -10.75 -12.46
CA GLY A 216 -7.90 -9.61 -13.00
C GLY A 216 -7.85 -8.40 -12.07
N ILE A 217 -8.09 -8.59 -10.77
CA ILE A 217 -8.08 -7.54 -9.75
C ILE A 217 -6.75 -7.58 -9.00
N ALA A 218 -6.10 -6.42 -8.87
CA ALA A 218 -4.87 -6.33 -8.11
C ALA A 218 -5.15 -6.56 -6.62
N PHE A 219 -4.32 -7.36 -5.95
CA PHE A 219 -4.35 -7.49 -4.50
C PHE A 219 -3.22 -6.66 -3.88
N VAL A 220 -3.57 -5.69 -3.04
CA VAL A 220 -2.64 -4.73 -2.45
C VAL A 220 -2.51 -5.01 -0.95
N PRO A 221 -1.52 -5.81 -0.50
CA PRO A 221 -1.39 -6.17 0.91
C PRO A 221 -0.92 -4.98 1.76
N PHE A 222 -1.62 -4.68 2.84
CA PHE A 222 -1.08 -3.86 3.93
C PHE A 222 -0.60 -4.73 5.10
N TYR A 223 0.40 -4.21 5.84
CA TYR A 223 1.09 -4.93 6.92
C TYR A 223 1.86 -6.20 6.51
N ALA A 224 2.25 -6.35 5.23
CA ALA A 224 3.07 -7.48 4.77
C ALA A 224 4.41 -7.64 5.54
N ILE A 225 5.03 -6.53 5.97
CA ILE A 225 6.23 -6.55 6.83
C ILE A 225 5.84 -6.56 8.31
N ALA A 226 4.95 -5.65 8.72
CA ALA A 226 4.63 -5.41 10.13
C ALA A 226 3.85 -6.55 10.78
N ALA A 227 3.15 -7.36 9.98
CA ALA A 227 2.25 -8.42 10.40
C ALA A 227 1.37 -7.96 11.58
N ALA A 228 1.44 -8.66 12.72
CA ALA A 228 0.67 -8.37 13.92
C ALA A 228 0.95 -6.98 14.55
N GLY A 229 2.12 -6.38 14.30
CA GLY A 229 2.49 -5.09 14.88
C GLY A 229 1.89 -3.87 14.17
N ARG A 230 1.28 -4.03 12.99
CA ARG A 230 0.43 -3.04 12.30
C ARG A 230 1.03 -1.61 12.26
N GLU A 231 0.31 -0.62 12.77
CA GLU A 231 0.71 0.80 12.80
C GLU A 231 2.02 1.01 13.59
N ASN A 232 2.30 0.15 14.58
CA ASN A 232 3.51 0.21 15.40
C ASN A 232 4.77 -0.27 14.66
N GLY A 233 4.62 -1.05 13.59
CA GLY A 233 5.75 -1.64 12.84
C GLY A 233 5.90 -3.13 13.11
N ALA A 234 7.00 -3.74 12.65
CA ALA A 234 7.31 -5.12 12.99
C ALA A 234 7.48 -5.27 14.51
N ALA A 235 6.88 -6.29 15.10
CA ALA A 235 6.88 -6.54 16.54
C ALA A 235 7.32 -7.99 16.82
N GLY A 236 8.11 -8.17 17.88
CA GLY A 236 8.62 -9.48 18.31
C GLY A 236 9.93 -9.89 17.62
N SER A 237 10.47 -11.03 18.05
CA SER A 237 11.59 -11.70 17.38
C SER A 237 11.10 -12.41 16.12
N GLU A 238 11.88 -12.34 15.05
CA GLU A 238 11.61 -13.11 13.84
C GLU A 238 11.83 -14.60 14.08
N SER A 239 11.08 -15.45 13.36
CA SER A 239 11.22 -16.89 13.48
C SER A 239 12.54 -17.37 12.85
N GLU A 240 13.07 -18.50 13.34
CA GLU A 240 14.35 -19.04 12.84
C GLU A 240 14.25 -19.45 11.36
N GLU A 241 13.07 -19.89 10.91
CA GLU A 241 12.78 -20.20 9.52
C GLU A 241 12.96 -18.96 8.63
N LEU A 242 12.36 -17.83 9.02
CA LEU A 242 12.50 -16.58 8.28
C LEU A 242 13.95 -16.08 8.28
N LEU A 243 14.64 -16.17 9.43
CA LEU A 243 16.05 -15.80 9.56
C LEU A 243 16.95 -16.70 8.71
N THR A 244 16.62 -17.98 8.58
CA THR A 244 17.36 -18.93 7.74
C THR A 244 17.30 -18.54 6.28
N VAL A 245 16.10 -18.28 5.75
CA VAL A 245 15.92 -17.81 4.37
C VAL A 245 16.62 -16.45 4.16
N ALA A 246 16.47 -15.52 5.11
CA ALA A 246 17.12 -14.21 5.04
C ALA A 246 18.65 -14.33 4.91
N ARG A 247 19.29 -15.18 5.72
CA ARG A 247 20.74 -15.44 5.65
C ARG A 247 21.14 -16.12 4.33
N ALA A 248 20.36 -17.09 3.86
CA ALA A 248 20.64 -17.79 2.60
C ALA A 248 20.68 -16.85 1.38
N HIS A 249 19.86 -15.79 1.41
CA HIS A 249 19.77 -14.80 0.34
C HIS A 249 20.56 -13.50 0.59
N GLY A 250 21.25 -13.38 1.73
CA GLY A 250 21.90 -12.13 2.12
C GLY A 250 20.94 -10.95 2.24
N ALA A 251 19.68 -11.22 2.59
CA ALA A 251 18.58 -10.26 2.64
C ALA A 251 18.13 -10.02 4.09
N SER A 252 17.38 -8.95 4.32
CA SER A 252 16.69 -8.72 5.60
C SER A 252 15.42 -9.56 5.72
N PRO A 253 14.93 -9.85 6.94
CA PRO A 253 13.64 -10.51 7.14
C PRO A 253 12.48 -9.78 6.47
N ALA A 254 12.51 -8.44 6.44
CA ALA A 254 11.51 -7.61 5.76
C ALA A 254 11.50 -7.86 4.25
N GLN A 255 12.67 -8.00 3.61
CA GLN A 255 12.78 -8.32 2.19
C GLN A 255 12.22 -9.71 1.90
N VAL A 256 12.50 -10.71 2.73
CA VAL A 256 11.95 -12.07 2.56
C VAL A 256 10.42 -12.06 2.70
N ARG A 257 9.87 -11.36 3.70
CA ARG A 257 8.41 -11.20 3.87
C ARG A 257 7.75 -10.58 2.64
N LEU A 258 8.36 -9.53 2.08
CA LEU A 258 7.87 -8.88 0.85
C LEU A 258 7.97 -9.81 -0.36
N ALA A 259 9.10 -10.47 -0.56
CA ALA A 259 9.32 -11.37 -1.69
C ALA A 259 8.34 -12.56 -1.67
N TRP A 260 8.13 -13.16 -0.49
CA TRP A 260 7.12 -14.21 -0.33
C TRP A 260 5.70 -13.69 -0.60
N THR A 261 5.38 -12.47 -0.15
CA THR A 261 4.06 -11.88 -0.40
C THR A 261 3.84 -11.65 -1.89
N LEU A 262 4.84 -11.14 -2.61
CA LEU A 262 4.82 -11.02 -4.06
C LEU A 262 4.75 -12.40 -4.74
N HIS A 263 5.28 -13.46 -4.15
CA HIS A 263 5.21 -14.80 -4.73
C HIS A 263 3.77 -15.33 -4.85
N ARG A 264 2.79 -14.75 -4.12
CA ARG A 264 1.38 -15.17 -4.25
C ARG A 264 0.74 -14.91 -5.61
N GLY A 265 1.35 -14.09 -6.46
CA GLY A 265 0.95 -13.96 -7.86
C GLY A 265 1.32 -12.62 -8.50
N PRO A 266 1.31 -12.54 -9.84
CA PRO A 266 1.65 -11.31 -10.58
C PRO A 266 0.71 -10.14 -10.29
N HIS A 267 -0.51 -10.41 -9.83
CA HIS A 267 -1.52 -9.42 -9.43
C HIS A 267 -1.28 -8.79 -8.06
N VAL A 268 -0.29 -9.26 -7.31
CA VAL A 268 0.04 -8.72 -5.98
C VAL A 268 0.94 -7.49 -6.12
N LEU A 269 0.50 -6.38 -5.51
CA LEU A 269 1.19 -5.08 -5.51
C LEU A 269 1.54 -4.66 -4.08
N ALA A 270 2.81 -4.82 -3.69
CA ALA A 270 3.23 -4.48 -2.32
C ALA A 270 3.56 -2.99 -2.19
N ILE A 271 3.07 -2.35 -1.14
CA ILE A 271 3.21 -0.91 -0.87
C ILE A 271 3.91 -0.63 0.48
N PRO A 272 5.11 -1.16 0.73
CA PRO A 272 5.79 -0.96 2.00
C PRO A 272 6.05 0.53 2.25
N GLY A 273 5.65 1.00 3.43
CA GLY A 273 5.83 2.39 3.84
C GLY A 273 7.00 2.57 4.79
N THR A 274 7.80 3.60 4.60
CA THR A 274 8.95 3.93 5.45
C THR A 274 9.30 5.41 5.36
N GLY A 275 9.82 5.98 6.45
CA GLY A 275 10.50 7.28 6.44
C GLY A 275 12.03 7.15 6.32
N ASN A 276 12.58 5.94 6.26
CA ASN A 276 14.03 5.69 6.13
C ASN A 276 14.42 5.41 4.67
N PRO A 277 15.30 6.22 4.04
CA PRO A 277 15.82 5.99 2.69
C PRO A 277 16.49 4.61 2.49
N ASP A 278 17.17 4.09 3.51
CA ASP A 278 17.84 2.78 3.41
C ASP A 278 16.81 1.66 3.36
N HIS A 279 15.81 1.69 4.26
CA HIS A 279 14.69 0.75 4.21
C HIS A 279 13.90 0.87 2.89
N LEU A 280 13.79 2.07 2.32
CA LEU A 280 13.16 2.24 1.01
C LEU A 280 13.93 1.47 -0.07
N ALA A 281 15.26 1.59 -0.09
CA ALA A 281 16.11 0.85 -1.02
C ALA A 281 15.97 -0.67 -0.81
N ASP A 282 15.97 -1.14 0.44
CA ASP A 282 15.79 -2.55 0.78
C ASP A 282 14.42 -3.07 0.31
N ASN A 283 13.36 -2.31 0.58
CA ASN A 283 11.99 -2.64 0.16
C ASN A 283 11.86 -2.76 -1.36
N VAL A 284 12.50 -1.86 -2.12
CA VAL A 284 12.56 -1.95 -3.59
C VAL A 284 13.35 -3.17 -4.04
N ALA A 285 14.50 -3.43 -3.41
CA ALA A 285 15.33 -4.58 -3.74
C ALA A 285 14.65 -5.93 -3.46
N ALA A 286 13.69 -5.99 -2.52
CA ALA A 286 12.88 -7.18 -2.26
C ALA A 286 12.16 -7.70 -3.52
N GLY A 287 11.80 -6.80 -4.44
CA GLY A 287 11.14 -7.17 -5.70
C GLY A 287 11.99 -8.02 -6.64
N ALA A 288 13.33 -7.97 -6.51
CA ALA A 288 14.25 -8.79 -7.31
C ALA A 288 14.59 -10.13 -6.65
N LEU A 289 14.15 -10.37 -5.42
CA LEU A 289 14.51 -11.56 -4.67
C LEU A 289 13.76 -12.78 -5.22
N SER A 290 14.51 -13.78 -5.66
CA SER A 290 13.99 -15.05 -6.15
C SER A 290 14.13 -16.12 -5.08
N LEU A 291 13.04 -16.39 -4.36
CA LEU A 291 12.97 -17.46 -3.37
C LEU A 291 12.93 -18.83 -4.07
N THR A 292 13.69 -19.79 -3.56
CA THR A 292 13.68 -21.17 -4.08
C THR A 292 12.44 -21.92 -3.61
N ASP A 293 12.14 -23.07 -4.23
CA ASP A 293 11.02 -23.93 -3.81
C ASP A 293 11.17 -24.40 -2.35
N GLU A 294 12.41 -24.62 -1.88
CA GLU A 294 12.71 -24.97 -0.50
C GLU A 294 12.41 -23.80 0.46
N ASP A 295 12.83 -22.58 0.10
CA ASP A 295 12.52 -21.38 0.88
C ASP A 295 11.01 -21.19 0.99
N LEU A 296 10.29 -21.34 -0.12
CA LEU A 296 8.84 -21.17 -0.18
C LEU A 296 8.13 -22.22 0.68
N ALA A 297 8.53 -23.48 0.60
CA ALA A 297 7.95 -24.54 1.44
C ALA A 297 8.17 -24.27 2.93
N LEU A 298 9.36 -23.79 3.31
CA LEU A 298 9.68 -23.43 4.69
C LEU A 298 8.84 -22.26 5.19
N LEU A 299 8.70 -21.20 4.39
CA LEU A 299 7.91 -20.02 4.71
C LEU A 299 6.39 -20.31 4.71
N GLU A 300 5.92 -21.24 3.87
CA GLU A 300 4.53 -21.69 3.89
C GLU A 300 4.19 -22.39 5.20
N GLY A 301 5.09 -23.27 5.67
CA GLY A 301 4.98 -23.90 6.96
C GLY A 301 4.90 -22.89 8.11
N LEU A 302 5.68 -21.80 8.04
CA LEU A 302 5.61 -20.69 8.99
C LEU A 302 4.27 -19.94 8.91
N HIS A 303 3.80 -19.62 7.71
CA HIS A 303 2.53 -18.91 7.49
C HIS A 303 1.33 -19.67 8.06
N HIS A 304 1.28 -20.99 7.88
CA HIS A 304 0.21 -21.82 8.42
C HIS A 304 0.25 -21.97 9.94
N ARG A 305 1.44 -22.04 10.56
CA ARG A 305 1.57 -22.17 12.03
C ARG A 305 1.27 -20.87 12.77
N ALA A 306 1.67 -19.72 12.21
CA ALA A 306 1.55 -18.43 12.87
C ALA A 306 0.09 -17.93 13.01
N ALA A 307 -0.89 -18.68 12.49
CA ALA A 307 -2.31 -18.41 12.60
C ALA A 307 -3.05 -19.28 13.63
N GLU A 308 -2.35 -20.23 14.26
CA GLU A 308 -2.83 -21.00 15.43
C GLU A 308 -2.61 -20.22 16.74
#